data_AF-A0A521HJ20-F1
#
_entry.id   AF-A0A521HJ20-F1
#
_cell.length_a   1.000
_cell.length_b   1.000
_cell.length_c   1.000
_cell.angle_alpha   90.00
_cell.angle_beta   90.00
_cell.angle_gamma   90.00
#
_symmetry.space_group_name_H-M   'P 1'
#
loop_
_entity.id
_entity.type
_entity.pdbx_description
1 polymer ?
#
loop_
_entity_poly.entity_id
_entity_poly.type
_entity_poly.pdbx_seq_one_letter_code
_entity_poly.pdbx_strand_id
1 'polypeptide(L)'
;MLRNPVYRAFSQYMWRVRDGREELSFDEALSREAERKKKGYSFDYFYIDRGMYFKQVHAYLSAFKSVKIVLLDDMISDTEGMLRVICRFLNVDEQHIFQAEDVRNYSYQPKWNFLGRLVTSESRLKFHILNQFPDSWKKGIRQQFDRWNSKTAQPMSISPASEAYLRAIYRDDILRLQDLIGRDLSSWLKQKKI
;
A
#
# COMPACT_ATOMS: atom_id res chain seq x y z
N MET A 1 -5.11 -9.92 2.47
CA MET A 1 -5.77 -8.74 3.05
C MET A 1 -6.10 -7.74 1.95
N LEU A 2 -7.32 -7.20 1.93
CA LEU A 2 -7.81 -6.23 0.95
C LEU A 2 -8.14 -4.92 1.65
N ARG A 3 -8.14 -3.81 0.92
CA ARG A 3 -8.60 -2.50 1.40
C ARG A 3 -9.19 -1.73 0.23
N ASN A 4 -9.90 -0.64 0.53
CA ASN A 4 -10.43 0.25 -0.51
C ASN A 4 -9.37 0.54 -1.60
N PRO A 5 -9.62 0.16 -2.87
CA PRO A 5 -8.62 0.18 -3.92
C PRO A 5 -8.19 1.60 -4.31
N VAL A 6 -9.03 2.61 -4.09
CA VAL A 6 -8.69 4.03 -4.30
C VAL A 6 -7.58 4.44 -3.34
N TYR A 7 -7.81 4.25 -2.03
CA TYR A 7 -6.80 4.59 -1.02
C TYR A 7 -5.59 3.67 -1.11
N ARG A 8 -5.75 2.42 -1.58
CA ARG A 8 -4.63 1.52 -1.95
C ARG A 8 -3.73 2.12 -3.02
N ALA A 9 -4.31 2.56 -4.14
CA ALA A 9 -3.56 3.20 -5.23
C ALA A 9 -2.79 4.42 -4.72
N PHE A 10 -3.48 5.31 -3.99
CA PHE A 10 -2.88 6.54 -3.50
C PHE A 10 -1.72 6.31 -2.51
N SER A 11 -1.86 5.40 -1.54
CA SER A 11 -0.72 5.15 -0.63
C SER A 11 0.43 4.37 -1.28
N GLN A 12 0.18 3.60 -2.35
CA GLN A 12 1.27 3.05 -3.17
C GLN A 12 2.01 4.16 -3.91
N TYR A 13 1.29 5.12 -4.52
CA TYR A 13 1.89 6.31 -5.13
C TYR A 13 2.73 7.10 -4.11
N MET A 14 2.17 7.39 -2.93
CA MET A 14 2.90 8.09 -1.86
C MET A 14 4.17 7.35 -1.43
N TRP A 15 4.13 6.01 -1.40
CA TRP A 15 5.32 5.22 -1.14
C TRP A 15 6.40 5.41 -2.22
N ARG A 16 6.03 5.47 -3.50
CA ARG A 16 6.99 5.71 -4.60
C ARG A 16 7.55 7.12 -4.60
N VAL A 17 6.71 8.12 -4.31
CA VAL A 17 7.15 9.51 -4.12
C VAL A 17 8.11 9.57 -2.93
N ARG A 18 7.80 8.87 -1.82
CA ARG A 18 8.68 8.79 -0.65
C ARG A 18 10.06 8.24 -0.95
N ASP A 19 10.11 7.23 -1.80
CA ASP A 19 11.35 6.61 -2.19
C ASP A 19 12.11 7.43 -3.27
N GLY A 20 11.58 8.58 -3.70
CA GLY A 20 12.14 9.41 -4.78
C GLY A 20 11.98 8.79 -6.18
N ARG A 21 11.11 7.80 -6.31
CA ARG A 21 10.96 6.96 -7.51
C ARG A 21 9.76 7.33 -8.38
N GLU A 22 8.92 8.24 -7.91
CA GLU A 22 7.81 8.83 -8.66
C GLU A 22 7.96 10.35 -8.62
N GLU A 23 8.08 10.96 -9.80
CA GLU A 23 8.27 12.40 -9.98
C GLU A 23 7.02 13.07 -10.58
N LEU A 24 6.10 12.26 -11.12
CA LEU A 24 4.84 12.73 -11.68
C LEU A 24 3.84 13.02 -10.57
N SER A 25 2.87 13.89 -10.86
CA SER A 25 1.67 14.00 -10.02
C SER A 25 0.88 12.69 -10.02
N PHE A 26 -0.05 12.53 -9.07
CA PHE A 26 -0.84 11.30 -8.99
C PHE A 26 -1.66 11.05 -10.27
N ASP A 27 -2.29 12.09 -10.82
CA ASP A 27 -3.10 11.98 -12.04
C ASP A 27 -2.26 11.62 -13.27
N GLU A 28 -1.09 12.25 -13.41
CA GLU A 28 -0.13 11.90 -14.46
C GLU A 28 0.37 10.45 -14.28
N ALA A 29 0.68 10.05 -13.05
CA ALA A 29 1.16 8.71 -12.74
C ALA A 29 0.12 7.62 -13.09
N LEU A 30 -1.17 7.88 -12.85
CA LEU A 30 -2.29 7.03 -13.24
C LEU A 30 -2.40 6.91 -14.78
N SER A 31 -2.36 8.04 -15.49
CA SER A 31 -2.46 8.03 -16.96
C SER A 31 -1.29 7.32 -17.65
N ARG A 32 -0.10 7.31 -17.04
CA ARG A 32 1.10 6.64 -17.56
C ARG A 32 1.16 5.14 -17.29
N GLU A 33 0.24 4.58 -16.50
CA GLU A 33 0.31 3.18 -16.10
C GLU A 33 0.32 2.21 -17.30
N ALA A 34 -0.56 2.41 -18.27
CA ALA A 34 -0.64 1.53 -19.45
C ALA A 34 0.64 1.55 -20.29
N GLU A 35 1.27 2.73 -20.42
CA GLU A 35 2.56 2.89 -21.09
C GLU A 35 3.68 2.19 -20.29
N ARG A 36 3.70 2.38 -18.96
CA ARG A 36 4.68 1.76 -18.05
C ARG A 36 4.60 0.23 -18.10
N LYS A 37 3.39 -0.35 -18.17
CA LYS A 37 3.19 -1.79 -18.39
C LYS A 37 3.86 -2.27 -19.68
N LYS A 38 3.61 -1.58 -20.79
CA LYS A 38 4.21 -1.92 -22.11
C LYS A 38 5.73 -1.80 -22.10
N LYS A 39 6.27 -0.84 -21.33
CA LYS A 39 7.72 -0.64 -21.15
C LYS A 39 8.36 -1.59 -20.14
N GLY A 40 7.62 -2.54 -19.57
CA GLY A 40 8.15 -3.52 -18.63
C GLY A 40 8.52 -2.94 -17.26
N TYR A 41 7.87 -1.86 -16.83
CA TYR A 41 8.06 -1.32 -15.47
C TYR A 41 7.62 -2.36 -14.43
N SER A 42 8.21 -2.27 -13.23
CA SER A 42 7.75 -3.05 -12.08
C SER A 42 6.27 -2.76 -11.76
N PHE A 43 5.56 -3.77 -11.24
CA PHE A 43 4.19 -3.66 -10.74
C PHE A 43 4.00 -2.60 -9.64
N ASP A 44 5.11 -2.12 -9.06
CA ASP A 44 5.16 -0.97 -8.16
C ASP A 44 4.58 0.31 -8.76
N TYR A 45 4.49 0.42 -10.09
CA TYR A 45 3.90 1.55 -10.80
C TYR A 45 2.49 1.28 -11.32
N PHE A 46 1.93 0.10 -11.07
CA PHE A 46 0.59 -0.28 -11.52
C PHE A 46 -0.43 0.03 -10.43
N TYR A 47 -0.70 1.33 -10.27
CA TYR A 47 -1.56 1.85 -9.21
C TYR A 47 -3.03 1.46 -9.37
N ILE A 48 -3.53 1.31 -10.60
CA ILE A 48 -4.88 0.87 -10.93
C ILE A 48 -4.96 -0.65 -10.91
N ASP A 49 -4.10 -1.34 -11.67
CA ASP A 49 -4.12 -2.80 -11.84
C ASP A 49 -4.19 -3.56 -10.52
N ARG A 50 -3.34 -3.14 -9.57
CA ARG A 50 -3.23 -3.79 -8.27
C ARG A 50 -4.47 -3.63 -7.40
N GLY A 51 -5.37 -2.72 -7.74
CA GLY A 51 -6.65 -2.53 -7.07
C GLY A 51 -7.79 -3.36 -7.68
N MET A 52 -7.57 -4.01 -8.83
CA MET A 52 -8.54 -4.89 -9.49
C MET A 52 -8.50 -6.28 -8.84
N TYR A 53 -9.14 -6.41 -7.68
CA TYR A 53 -9.01 -7.58 -6.84
C TYR A 53 -9.84 -8.76 -7.32
N PHE A 54 -10.95 -8.55 -8.03
CA PHE A 54 -11.86 -9.66 -8.37
C PHE A 54 -11.12 -10.82 -9.04
N LYS A 55 -10.38 -10.54 -10.11
CA LYS A 55 -9.63 -11.59 -10.85
C LYS A 55 -8.58 -12.26 -9.98
N GLN A 56 -7.88 -11.48 -9.15
CA GLN A 56 -6.81 -11.96 -8.28
C GLN A 56 -7.39 -12.88 -7.21
N VAL A 57 -8.43 -12.43 -6.49
CA VAL A 57 -9.09 -13.19 -5.43
C VAL A 57 -9.76 -14.45 -5.99
N HIS A 58 -10.44 -14.35 -7.12
CA HIS A 58 -11.06 -15.49 -7.79
C HIS A 58 -10.05 -16.58 -8.12
N ALA A 59 -8.87 -16.21 -8.63
CA ALA A 59 -7.81 -17.17 -8.94
C ALA A 59 -7.36 -17.95 -7.68
N TYR A 60 -7.19 -17.28 -6.54
CA TYR A 60 -6.83 -17.95 -5.28
C TYR A 60 -7.96 -18.85 -4.76
N LEU A 61 -9.21 -18.37 -4.75
CA LEU A 61 -10.35 -19.17 -4.31
C LEU A 61 -10.59 -20.40 -5.20
N SER A 62 -10.27 -20.31 -6.49
CA SER A 62 -10.38 -21.42 -7.43
C SER A 62 -9.26 -22.45 -7.29
N ALA A 63 -8.06 -22.01 -6.91
CA ALA A 63 -6.86 -22.86 -6.84
C ALA A 63 -6.66 -23.52 -5.46
N PHE A 64 -7.11 -22.88 -4.38
CA PHE A 64 -6.82 -23.30 -3.02
C PHE A 64 -8.11 -23.59 -2.23
N LYS A 65 -8.12 -24.69 -1.48
CA LYS A 65 -9.26 -25.09 -0.64
C LYS A 65 -9.47 -24.16 0.57
N SER A 66 -8.38 -23.60 1.10
CA SER A 66 -8.39 -22.82 2.34
C SER A 66 -7.78 -21.45 2.10
N VAL A 67 -8.64 -20.44 1.94
CA VAL A 67 -8.23 -19.04 1.75
C VAL A 67 -9.02 -18.16 2.72
N LYS A 68 -8.32 -17.34 3.51
CA LYS A 68 -8.94 -16.32 4.36
C LYS A 68 -8.74 -14.93 3.75
N ILE A 69 -9.86 -14.28 3.47
CA ILE A 69 -9.89 -12.88 3.04
C ILE A 69 -10.15 -12.02 4.28
N VAL A 70 -9.29 -11.02 4.48
CA VAL A 70 -9.36 -10.05 5.58
C VAL A 70 -9.47 -8.66 4.97
N LEU A 71 -10.45 -7.86 5.40
CA LEU A 71 -10.54 -6.46 5.04
C LEU A 71 -9.76 -5.62 6.06
N LEU A 72 -8.97 -4.66 5.56
CA LEU A 72 -8.21 -3.77 6.43
C LEU A 72 -9.13 -2.93 7.33
N ASP A 73 -10.30 -2.55 6.83
CA ASP A 73 -11.26 -1.77 7.60
C ASP A 73 -11.75 -2.56 8.84
N ASP A 74 -12.06 -3.85 8.67
CA ASP A 74 -12.41 -4.76 9.77
C ASP A 74 -11.26 -4.91 10.78
N MET A 75 -10.03 -5.09 10.26
CA MET A 75 -8.81 -5.25 11.04
C MET A 75 -8.52 -4.01 11.91
N ILE A 76 -8.80 -2.81 11.37
CA ILE A 76 -8.66 -1.54 12.11
C ILE A 76 -9.80 -1.37 13.12
N SER A 77 -11.04 -1.75 12.78
CA SER A 77 -12.18 -1.58 13.68
C SER A 77 -12.15 -2.51 14.89
N ASP A 78 -11.67 -3.75 14.69
CA ASP A 78 -11.57 -4.76 15.74
C ASP A 78 -10.30 -5.60 15.51
N THR A 79 -9.17 -5.08 16.00
CA THR A 79 -7.87 -5.70 15.80
C THR A 79 -7.79 -7.06 16.49
N GLU A 80 -8.20 -7.14 17.75
CA GLU A 80 -8.12 -8.38 18.52
C GLU A 80 -9.06 -9.46 17.97
N GLY A 81 -10.31 -9.10 17.65
CA GLY A 81 -11.27 -10.05 17.09
C GLY A 81 -10.81 -10.60 15.75
N MET A 82 -10.24 -9.76 14.87
CA MET A 82 -9.70 -10.23 13.60
C MET A 82 -8.45 -11.11 13.79
N LEU A 83 -7.57 -10.81 14.75
CA LEU A 83 -6.44 -11.68 15.08
C LEU A 83 -6.93 -13.06 15.56
N ARG A 84 -7.98 -13.13 16.40
CA ARG A 84 -8.61 -14.41 16.78
C ARG A 84 -9.16 -15.18 15.58
N VAL A 85 -9.81 -14.49 14.63
CA VAL A 85 -10.28 -15.09 13.37
C VAL A 85 -9.13 -15.65 12.53
N ILE A 86 -7.98 -14.95 12.48
CA ILE A 86 -6.78 -15.42 11.78
C ILE A 86 -6.16 -16.62 12.51
N CYS A 87 -6.05 -16.59 13.84
CA CYS A 87 -5.56 -17.71 14.64
C CYS A 87 -6.39 -18.99 14.38
N ARG A 88 -7.71 -18.89 14.43
CA ARG A 88 -8.61 -20.00 14.09
C ARG A 88 -8.41 -20.53 12.69
N PHE A 89 -8.23 -19.65 11.71
CA PHE A 89 -7.96 -20.06 10.33
C PHE A 89 -6.62 -20.80 10.20
N LEU A 90 -5.60 -20.39 10.95
CA LEU A 90 -4.28 -21.03 10.98
C LEU A 90 -4.21 -22.25 11.92
N ASN A 91 -5.29 -22.57 12.64
CA ASN A 91 -5.34 -23.62 13.65
C ASN A 91 -4.27 -23.47 14.75
N VAL A 92 -4.11 -22.23 15.24
CA VAL A 92 -3.24 -21.89 16.38
C VAL A 92 -4.07 -21.29 17.52
N ASP A 93 -3.44 -21.14 18.69
CA ASP A 93 -4.10 -20.58 19.87
C ASP A 93 -4.68 -19.18 19.62
N GLU A 94 -6.00 -19.06 19.72
CA GLU A 94 -6.72 -17.79 19.60
C GLU A 94 -6.70 -16.95 20.88
N GLN A 95 -6.24 -17.51 22.00
CA GLN A 95 -6.07 -16.80 23.27
C GLN A 95 -4.70 -16.13 23.39
N HIS A 96 -3.85 -16.27 22.36
CA HIS A 96 -2.55 -15.63 22.32
C HIS A 96 -2.67 -14.09 22.44
N ILE A 97 -1.92 -13.51 23.38
CA ILE A 97 -1.89 -12.06 23.61
C ILE A 97 -0.80 -11.45 22.74
N PHE A 98 -1.21 -10.79 21.66
CA PHE A 98 -0.30 -10.07 20.77
C PHE A 98 0.15 -8.76 21.42
N GLN A 99 1.47 -8.53 21.46
CA GLN A 99 2.02 -7.23 21.86
C GLN A 99 2.06 -6.30 20.65
N ALA A 100 1.37 -5.16 20.73
CA ALA A 100 1.45 -4.14 19.70
C ALA A 100 2.80 -3.41 19.80
N GLU A 101 3.63 -3.51 18.77
CA GLU A 101 4.79 -2.62 18.63
C GLU A 101 4.33 -1.28 18.03
N ASP A 102 4.71 -0.18 18.67
CA ASP A 102 4.22 1.18 18.40
C ASP A 102 4.84 1.82 17.14
N VAL A 103 4.99 1.06 16.06
CA VAL A 103 5.62 1.53 14.81
C VAL A 103 4.55 1.91 13.78
N ARG A 104 4.00 3.13 13.92
CA ARG A 104 3.13 3.71 12.89
C ARG A 104 3.94 4.19 11.69
N ASN A 105 3.88 3.42 10.59
CA ASN A 105 4.36 3.85 9.27
C ASN A 105 3.41 4.90 8.66
N TYR A 106 3.53 6.15 9.07
CA TYR A 106 2.86 7.26 8.40
C TYR A 106 3.43 7.44 6.98
N SER A 107 2.53 7.63 6.00
CA SER A 107 2.90 7.89 4.60
C SER A 107 3.27 9.37 4.45
N TYR A 108 4.55 9.67 4.28
CA TYR A 108 5.08 11.02 4.19
C TYR A 108 5.76 11.25 2.83
N GLN A 109 5.59 12.44 2.24
CA GLN A 109 6.38 12.88 1.10
C GLN A 109 7.65 13.59 1.59
N PRO A 110 8.86 13.15 1.17
CA PRO A 110 10.12 13.75 1.52
C PRO A 110 10.28 15.08 0.80
N LYS A 111 10.90 16.05 1.49
CA LYS A 111 11.17 17.38 0.92
C LYS A 111 12.23 17.35 -0.19
N TRP A 112 13.05 16.29 -0.22
CA TRP A 112 14.20 16.16 -1.13
C TRP A 112 14.14 14.82 -1.89
N ASN A 113 13.41 14.78 -3.01
CA ASN A 113 13.24 13.58 -3.85
C ASN A 113 14.60 12.97 -4.30
N PHE A 114 15.63 13.80 -4.48
CA PHE A 114 16.96 13.35 -4.91
C PHE A 114 17.68 12.45 -3.87
N LEU A 115 17.42 12.67 -2.58
CA LEU A 115 18.04 11.88 -1.50
C LEU A 115 17.33 10.53 -1.30
N GLY A 116 16.02 10.45 -1.54
CA GLY A 116 15.29 9.17 -1.61
C GLY A 116 15.85 8.25 -2.71
N ARG A 117 16.19 8.81 -3.87
CA ARG A 117 16.92 8.12 -4.96
C ARG A 117 18.28 7.60 -4.50
N LEU A 118 19.03 8.36 -3.69
CA LEU A 118 20.31 7.89 -3.16
C LEU A 118 20.12 6.74 -2.15
N VAL A 119 19.10 6.80 -1.28
CA VAL A 119 18.81 5.75 -0.29
C VAL A 119 18.15 4.51 -0.90
N THR A 120 17.48 4.60 -2.04
CA THR A 120 16.81 3.45 -2.69
C THR A 120 17.42 2.99 -4.01
N SER A 121 18.39 3.70 -4.59
CA SER A 121 19.11 3.21 -5.78
C SER A 121 19.99 2.01 -5.43
N GLU A 122 19.99 1.00 -6.30
CA GLU A 122 20.89 -0.16 -6.23
C GLU A 122 22.19 0.13 -6.99
N SER A 123 22.85 1.24 -6.65
CA SER A 123 24.16 1.55 -7.21
C SER A 123 25.23 0.61 -6.60
N ARG A 124 26.04 -0.03 -7.45
CA ARG A 124 27.20 -0.85 -7.02
C ARG A 124 28.17 -0.05 -6.15
N LEU A 125 28.34 1.24 -6.46
CA LEU A 125 29.19 2.16 -5.71
C LEU A 125 28.63 2.39 -4.29
N LYS A 126 27.31 2.51 -4.17
CA LYS A 126 26.63 2.66 -2.88
C LYS A 126 26.71 1.39 -2.03
N PHE A 127 26.58 0.20 -2.61
CA PHE A 127 26.80 -1.05 -1.88
C PHE A 127 28.21 -1.07 -1.29
N HIS A 128 29.23 -0.67 -2.07
CA HIS A 128 30.62 -0.63 -1.61
C HIS A 128 30.89 0.44 -0.54
N ILE A 129 30.28 1.63 -0.65
CA ILE A 129 30.44 2.71 0.34
C ILE A 129 29.66 2.41 1.63
N LEU A 130 28.40 1.98 1.53
CA LEU A 130 27.57 1.70 2.70
C LEU A 130 28.07 0.48 3.48
N ASN A 131 28.63 -0.54 2.80
CA ASN A 131 29.11 -1.74 3.49
C ASN A 131 30.41 -1.51 4.30
N GLN A 132 31.02 -0.33 4.19
CA GLN A 132 32.14 0.09 5.04
C GLN A 132 31.70 0.76 6.36
N PHE A 133 30.40 1.04 6.52
CA PHE A 133 29.87 1.62 7.76
C PHE A 133 29.19 0.56 8.64
N PRO A 134 29.29 0.67 9.98
CA PRO A 134 28.57 -0.19 10.92
C PRO A 134 27.06 -0.15 10.70
N ASP A 135 26.37 -1.27 10.91
CA ASP A 135 24.91 -1.35 10.71
C ASP A 135 24.10 -0.42 11.63
N SER A 136 24.66 -0.07 12.79
CA SER A 136 24.11 0.93 13.71
C SER A 136 24.07 2.33 13.09
N TRP A 137 25.05 2.68 12.27
CA TRP A 137 25.10 3.97 11.57
C TRP A 137 24.14 4.00 10.39
N LYS A 138 24.05 2.89 9.63
CA LYS A 138 23.05 2.73 8.57
C LYS A 138 21.62 2.90 9.10
N LYS A 139 21.32 2.29 10.25
CA LYS A 139 20.02 2.44 10.94
C LYS A 139 19.82 3.87 11.46
N GLY A 140 20.82 4.47 12.10
CA GLY A 140 20.73 5.82 12.67
C GLY A 140 20.54 6.92 11.63
N ILE A 141 21.23 6.85 10.49
CA ILE A 141 21.09 7.80 9.38
C ILE A 141 19.71 7.65 8.74
N ARG A 142 19.25 6.41 8.49
CA ARG A 142 17.93 6.14 7.93
C ARG A 142 16.80 6.62 8.85
N GLN A 143 16.89 6.35 10.15
CA GLN A 143 15.90 6.80 11.14
C GLN A 143 15.86 8.32 11.31
N GLN A 144 17.02 9.00 11.32
CA GLN A 144 17.08 10.46 11.36
C GLN A 144 16.53 11.09 10.07
N PHE A 145 16.82 10.48 8.92
CA PHE A 145 16.31 10.93 7.63
C PHE A 145 14.79 10.75 7.48
N ASP A 146 14.26 9.59 7.89
CA ASP A 146 12.83 9.33 7.94
C ASP A 146 12.13 10.30 8.91
N ARG A 147 12.76 10.63 10.05
CA ARG A 147 12.28 11.67 10.99
C ARG A 147 12.31 13.09 10.44
N TRP A 148 13.28 13.44 9.58
CA TRP A 148 13.35 14.76 8.97
C TRP A 148 12.37 14.92 7.82
N ASN A 149 12.16 13.87 7.02
CA ASN A 149 11.15 13.86 5.97
C ASN A 149 9.72 13.81 6.51
N SER A 150 9.49 13.13 7.65
CA SER A 150 8.17 13.10 8.28
C SER A 150 7.74 14.43 8.89
N LYS A 151 8.67 15.20 9.46
CA LYS A 151 8.39 16.50 10.08
C LYS A 151 8.01 17.61 9.09
N THR A 152 8.23 17.42 7.78
CA THR A 152 7.95 18.44 6.75
C THR A 152 6.97 17.96 5.69
N ALA A 153 6.35 16.81 5.91
CA ALA A 153 5.38 16.24 4.99
C ALA A 153 4.05 17.00 5.07
N GLN A 154 3.63 17.59 3.95
CA GLN A 154 2.26 18.04 3.78
C GLN A 154 1.34 16.81 3.76
N PRO A 155 0.17 16.83 4.43
CA PRO A 155 -0.83 15.80 4.27
C PRO A 155 -1.35 15.87 2.83
N MET A 156 -0.78 15.06 1.93
CA MET A 156 -1.30 14.97 0.57
C MET A 156 -2.61 14.21 0.64
N SER A 157 -3.70 14.90 0.33
CA SER A 157 -5.00 14.29 0.09
C SER A 157 -5.11 13.91 -1.38
N ILE A 158 -5.85 12.83 -1.65
CA ILE A 158 -6.28 12.53 -3.00
C ILE A 158 -7.23 13.63 -3.48
N SER A 159 -7.07 14.09 -4.71
CA SER A 159 -8.01 15.09 -5.26
C SER A 159 -9.40 14.46 -5.41
N PRO A 160 -10.50 15.23 -5.24
CA PRO A 160 -11.84 14.71 -5.48
C PRO A 160 -12.03 14.14 -6.89
N ALA A 161 -11.35 14.73 -7.89
CA ALA A 161 -11.39 14.26 -9.27
C ALA A 161 -10.71 12.88 -9.43
N SER A 162 -9.50 12.71 -8.86
CA SER A 162 -8.79 11.43 -8.90
C SER A 162 -9.53 10.33 -8.13
N GLU A 163 -10.14 10.67 -6.98
CA GLU A 163 -10.96 9.75 -6.20
C GLU A 163 -12.19 9.29 -7.00
N ALA A 164 -12.91 10.22 -7.63
CA ALA A 164 -14.07 9.90 -8.47
C ALA A 164 -13.67 9.05 -9.68
N TYR A 165 -12.58 9.40 -10.36
CA TYR A 165 -12.03 8.66 -11.49
C TYR A 165 -11.69 7.21 -11.13
N LEU A 166 -10.91 7.00 -10.06
CA LEU A 166 -10.55 5.66 -9.61
C LEU A 166 -11.76 4.86 -9.14
N ARG A 167 -12.71 5.49 -8.45
CA ARG A 167 -13.93 4.81 -8.03
C ARG A 167 -14.76 4.34 -9.22
N ALA A 168 -14.89 5.17 -10.26
CA ALA A 168 -15.58 4.77 -11.48
C ALA A 168 -14.92 3.54 -12.12
N ILE A 169 -13.58 3.53 -12.18
CA ILE A 169 -12.78 2.40 -12.69
C ILE A 169 -13.01 1.12 -11.87
N TYR A 170 -12.99 1.21 -10.54
CA TYR A 170 -13.11 0.04 -9.67
C TYR A 170 -14.54 -0.43 -9.44
N ARG A 171 -15.57 0.31 -9.89
CA ARG A 171 -16.97 0.03 -9.53
C ARG A 171 -17.40 -1.40 -9.86
N ASP A 172 -17.19 -1.84 -11.09
CA ASP A 172 -17.56 -3.20 -11.52
C ASP A 172 -16.77 -4.27 -10.76
N ASP A 173 -15.46 -4.06 -10.59
CA ASP A 173 -14.59 -4.98 -9.86
C ASP A 173 -15.01 -5.13 -8.39
N ILE A 174 -15.35 -4.02 -7.73
CA ILE A 174 -15.84 -4.02 -6.34
C ILE A 174 -17.16 -4.76 -6.21
N LEU A 175 -18.11 -4.55 -7.11
CA LEU A 175 -19.41 -5.25 -7.06
C LEU A 175 -19.24 -6.75 -7.25
N ARG A 176 -18.43 -7.16 -8.24
CA ARG A 176 -18.15 -8.58 -8.46
C ARG A 176 -17.36 -9.21 -7.31
N LEU A 177 -16.43 -8.46 -6.73
CA LEU A 177 -15.67 -8.89 -5.55
C LEU A 177 -16.59 -9.06 -4.34
N GLN A 178 -17.54 -8.14 -4.15
CA GLN A 178 -18.54 -8.18 -3.08
C GLN A 178 -19.31 -9.50 -3.11
N ASP A 179 -19.81 -9.86 -4.28
CA ASP A 179 -20.56 -11.10 -4.51
C ASP A 179 -19.67 -12.32 -4.33
N LEU A 180 -18.43 -12.27 -4.86
CA LEU A 180 -17.46 -13.36 -4.76
C LEU A 180 -17.09 -13.71 -3.30
N ILE A 181 -16.95 -12.70 -2.45
CA ILE A 181 -16.50 -12.90 -1.05
C ILE A 181 -17.66 -12.91 -0.05
N GLY A 182 -18.89 -12.65 -0.49
CA GLY A 182 -20.09 -12.61 0.36
C GLY A 182 -20.03 -11.56 1.48
N ARG A 183 -19.43 -10.39 1.22
CA ARG A 183 -19.30 -9.29 2.19
C ARG A 183 -19.73 -7.99 1.56
N ASP A 184 -20.42 -7.12 2.29
CA ASP A 184 -20.76 -5.76 1.82
C ASP A 184 -19.49 -4.90 1.65
N LEU A 185 -19.29 -4.37 0.44
CA LEU A 185 -18.20 -3.46 0.08
C LEU A 185 -18.74 -2.11 -0.40
N SER A 186 -20.03 -1.83 -0.19
CA SER A 186 -20.69 -0.59 -0.60
C SER A 186 -20.03 0.66 -0.03
N SER A 187 -19.38 0.56 1.14
CA SER A 187 -18.60 1.62 1.75
C SER A 187 -17.44 2.11 0.86
N TRP A 188 -16.86 1.23 0.03
CA TRP A 188 -15.76 1.58 -0.88
C TRP A 188 -16.24 2.41 -2.09
N LEU A 189 -17.55 2.37 -2.37
CA LEU A 189 -18.20 3.14 -3.43
C LEU A 189 -18.71 4.51 -2.95
N LYS A 190 -18.63 4.82 -1.65
CA LYS A 190 -19.09 6.11 -1.09
C LYS A 190 -17.94 7.08 -0.95
N GLN A 191 -18.20 8.38 -1.19
CA GLN A 191 -17.20 9.41 -0.97
C GLN A 191 -17.02 9.55 0.54
N LYS A 192 -15.78 9.53 1.01
CA LYS A 192 -15.53 9.81 2.42
C LYS A 192 -15.81 11.30 2.60
N LYS A 193 -16.84 11.63 3.39
CA LYS A 193 -17.02 13.00 3.86
C LYS A 193 -15.77 13.31 4.69
N ILE A 194 -15.02 14.33 4.26
CA ILE A 194 -13.87 14.88 4.98
C ILE A 194 -14.39 15.58 6.23
#